data_AF-A0A1H8EPC6-F1
#
_entry.id   AF-A0A1H8EPC6-F1
#
_cell.length_a   1.000
_cell.length_b   1.000
_cell.length_c   1.000
_cell.angle_alpha   90.00
_cell.angle_beta   90.00
_cell.angle_gamma   90.00
#
_symmetry.space_group_name_H-M   'P 1'
#
loop_
_entity.id
_entity.type
_entity.pdbx_description
1 polymer ?
#
loop_
_entity_poly.entity_id
_entity_poly.type
_entity_poly.pdbx_seq_one_letter_code
_entity_poly.pdbx_strand_id
1 'polypeptide(L)'
;MQRQEDVPVVGMDGFLLTKADLVEKITWERKRRWLNVRHWQGWTVLGTLAQVIVLIILFLYSGPLLRLIDPTAATLDIGVLSAVLLAILVVDAFVVLAWLLLLLVRHTLTEFYEWDDEHEYLKKRISTCLEVKILTGIFSGLVLLFWSVFLVLL
;
A
#
# COMPACT_ATOMS: atom_id res chain seq x y z
N MET A 1 12.29 -10.36 57.19
CA MET A 1 11.79 -10.59 55.81
C MET A 1 10.28 -10.40 55.83
N GLN A 2 9.79 -9.21 55.43
CA GLN A 2 8.35 -8.96 55.31
C GLN A 2 7.82 -9.63 54.04
N ARG A 3 6.84 -10.53 54.19
CA ARG A 3 6.02 -11.03 53.08
C ARG A 3 5.19 -9.84 52.59
N GLN A 4 5.44 -9.38 51.36
CA GLN A 4 4.46 -8.52 50.68
C GLN A 4 3.19 -9.34 50.46
N GLU A 5 2.10 -8.91 51.07
CA GLU A 5 0.78 -9.44 50.78
C GLU A 5 0.38 -8.94 49.39
N ASP A 6 0.13 -9.86 48.48
CA ASP A 6 -0.29 -9.57 47.12
C ASP A 6 -1.67 -8.91 47.15
N VAL A 7 -1.73 -7.60 46.87
CA VAL A 7 -3.00 -6.88 46.73
C VAL A 7 -3.74 -7.44 45.51
N PRO A 8 -4.97 -7.96 45.68
CA PRO A 8 -5.72 -8.50 44.55
C PRO A 8 -6.09 -7.39 43.56
N VAL A 9 -5.80 -7.62 42.28
CA VAL A 9 -6.18 -6.72 41.20
C VAL A 9 -7.61 -7.08 40.78
N VAL A 10 -8.56 -6.20 41.06
CA VAL A 10 -9.96 -6.35 40.64
C VAL A 10 -10.09 -5.86 39.19
N GLY A 11 -10.63 -6.70 38.31
CA GLY A 11 -10.88 -6.35 36.91
C GLY A 11 -11.98 -5.30 36.75
N MET A 12 -12.07 -4.67 35.57
CA MET A 12 -13.14 -3.69 35.26
C MET A 12 -14.54 -4.31 35.27
N ASP A 13 -14.63 -5.62 35.19
CA ASP A 13 -15.81 -6.47 35.31
C ASP A 13 -16.15 -6.86 36.76
N GLY A 14 -15.34 -6.43 37.74
CA GLY A 14 -15.56 -6.69 39.17
C GLY A 14 -15.11 -8.09 39.63
N PHE A 15 -14.56 -8.92 38.73
CA PHE A 15 -14.04 -10.24 39.07
C PHE A 15 -12.58 -10.17 39.55
N LEU A 16 -12.24 -11.02 40.51
CA LEU A 16 -10.87 -11.20 40.97
C LEU A 16 -10.07 -11.92 39.89
N LEU A 17 -9.14 -11.21 39.26
CA LEU A 17 -8.26 -11.80 38.24
C LEU A 17 -7.16 -12.62 38.92
N THR A 18 -7.08 -13.89 38.56
CA THR A 18 -5.99 -14.76 39.00
C THR A 18 -4.70 -14.32 38.30
N LYS A 19 -3.53 -14.52 38.93
CA LYS A 19 -2.23 -14.22 38.29
C LYS A 19 -2.07 -14.93 36.93
N ALA A 20 -2.66 -16.11 36.76
CA ALA A 20 -2.68 -16.85 35.50
C ALA A 20 -3.44 -16.10 34.38
N ASP A 21 -4.62 -15.55 34.67
CA ASP A 21 -5.46 -14.83 33.71
C ASP A 21 -4.78 -13.54 33.22
N LEU A 22 -4.06 -12.87 34.13
CA LEU A 22 -3.25 -11.68 33.83
C LEU A 22 -2.11 -12.02 32.85
N VAL A 23 -1.41 -13.14 33.07
CA VAL A 23 -0.36 -13.61 32.16
C VAL A 23 -0.95 -13.94 30.79
N GLU A 24 -2.08 -14.64 30.74
CA GLU A 24 -2.74 -14.98 29.47
C GLU A 24 -3.12 -13.72 28.68
N LYS A 25 -3.76 -12.74 29.33
CA LYS A 25 -4.14 -11.46 28.70
C LYS A 25 -2.93 -10.73 28.11
N ILE A 26 -1.82 -10.65 28.85
CA ILE A 26 -0.58 -9.99 28.38
C ILE A 26 -0.01 -10.73 27.15
N THR A 27 -0.03 -12.07 27.14
CA THR A 27 0.46 -12.84 25.99
C THR A 27 -0.43 -12.66 24.75
N TRP A 28 -1.75 -12.59 24.94
CA TRP A 28 -2.71 -12.32 23.87
C TRP A 28 -2.52 -10.93 23.27
N GLU A 29 -2.33 -9.90 24.09
CA GLU A 29 -2.05 -8.54 23.60
C GLU A 29 -0.75 -8.45 22.82
N ARG A 30 0.30 -9.15 23.26
CA ARG A 30 1.59 -9.20 22.54
C ARG A 30 1.42 -9.87 21.16
N LYS A 31 0.66 -10.97 21.10
CA LYS A 31 0.36 -11.69 19.84
C LYS A 31 -0.51 -10.84 18.91
N ARG A 32 -1.48 -10.11 19.45
CA ARG A 32 -2.33 -9.18 18.69
C ARG A 32 -1.53 -8.02 18.11
N ARG A 33 -0.60 -7.44 18.87
CA ARG A 33 0.33 -6.41 18.36
C ARG A 33 1.17 -6.93 17.20
N TRP A 34 1.72 -8.14 17.31
CA TRP A 34 2.47 -8.77 16.21
C TRP A 34 1.62 -9.00 14.96
N LEU A 35 0.38 -9.46 15.11
CA LEU A 35 -0.55 -9.63 14.00
C LEU A 35 -0.92 -8.30 13.32
N ASN A 36 -1.08 -7.23 14.11
CA ASN A 36 -1.36 -5.90 13.60
C ASN A 36 -0.17 -5.31 12.83
N VAL A 37 1.05 -5.49 13.33
CA VAL A 37 2.27 -5.06 12.62
C VAL A 37 2.41 -5.79 11.28
N ARG A 38 2.06 -7.08 11.22
CA ARG A 38 2.11 -7.87 9.98
C ARG A 38 1.03 -7.46 8.96
N HIS A 39 -0.13 -7.00 9.42
CA HIS A 39 -1.21 -6.50 8.56
C HIS A 39 -1.14 -4.99 8.31
N TRP A 40 -0.03 -4.35 8.68
CA TRP A 40 0.11 -2.93 8.47
C TRP A 40 0.12 -2.62 6.97
N GLN A 41 -0.87 -1.84 6.52
CA GLN A 41 -1.06 -1.45 5.13
C GLN A 41 0.19 -0.77 4.52
N GLY A 42 1.09 -0.24 5.38
CA GLY A 42 2.39 0.29 4.99
C GLY A 42 3.31 -0.73 4.31
N TRP A 43 3.19 -2.03 4.59
CA TRP A 43 4.01 -3.06 3.93
C TRP A 43 3.74 -3.14 2.44
N THR A 44 2.49 -2.97 2.02
CA THR A 44 2.13 -2.97 0.60
C THR A 44 2.74 -1.77 -0.11
N VAL A 45 2.68 -0.57 0.51
CA VAL A 45 3.27 0.66 -0.04
C VAL A 45 4.80 0.55 -0.12
N LEU A 46 5.43 -0.02 0.92
CA LEU A 46 6.88 -0.23 0.93
C LEU A 46 7.29 -1.22 -0.18
N GLY A 47 6.51 -2.30 -0.35
CA GLY A 47 6.73 -3.30 -1.39
C GLY A 47 6.61 -2.74 -2.81
N THR A 48 5.59 -1.93 -3.08
CA THR A 48 5.41 -1.29 -4.40
C THR A 48 6.51 -0.28 -4.69
N LEU A 49 6.92 0.54 -3.71
CA LEU A 49 8.04 1.46 -3.88
C LEU A 49 9.35 0.71 -4.13
N ALA A 50 9.61 -0.37 -3.39
CA ALA A 50 10.80 -1.19 -3.59
C ALA A 50 10.81 -1.82 -5.00
N GLN A 51 9.67 -2.30 -5.49
CA GLN A 51 9.53 -2.84 -6.85
C GLN A 51 9.90 -1.80 -7.91
N VAL A 52 9.36 -0.58 -7.82
CA VAL A 52 9.66 0.51 -8.77
C VAL A 52 11.16 0.86 -8.74
N ILE A 53 11.76 0.94 -7.56
CA ILE A 53 13.20 1.19 -7.40
C ILE A 53 14.03 0.09 -8.08
N VAL A 54 13.65 -1.18 -7.89
CA VAL A 54 14.33 -2.31 -8.53
C VAL A 54 14.23 -2.24 -10.06
N LEU A 55 13.06 -1.89 -10.60
CA LEU A 55 12.88 -1.71 -12.05
C LEU A 55 13.72 -0.55 -12.60
N ILE A 56 13.82 0.57 -11.87
CA ILE A 56 14.70 1.70 -12.24
C ILE A 56 16.16 1.24 -12.29
N ILE A 57 16.62 0.49 -11.28
CA ILE A 57 17.99 -0.03 -11.25
C ILE A 57 18.22 -0.99 -12.43
N LEU A 58 17.29 -1.91 -12.69
CA LEU A 58 17.37 -2.83 -13.83
C LEU A 58 17.45 -2.09 -15.17
N PHE A 59 16.66 -1.03 -15.35
CA PHE A 59 16.70 -0.20 -16.54
C PHE A 59 18.05 0.51 -16.70
N LEU A 60 18.52 1.21 -15.65
CA LEU A 60 19.79 1.94 -15.67
C LEU A 60 21.01 1.04 -15.88
N TYR A 61 20.98 -0.18 -15.33
CA TYR A 61 22.07 -1.15 -15.42
C TYR A 61 21.85 -2.22 -16.49
N SER A 62 20.84 -2.08 -17.34
CA SER A 62 20.50 -3.07 -18.38
C SER A 62 21.68 -3.39 -19.30
N GLY A 63 22.45 -2.37 -19.72
CA GLY A 63 23.65 -2.55 -20.54
C GLY A 63 24.77 -3.36 -19.85
N PRO A 64 25.27 -2.93 -18.68
CA PRO A 64 26.27 -3.68 -17.92
C PRO A 64 25.83 -5.11 -17.56
N LEU A 65 24.57 -5.29 -17.14
CA LEU A 65 24.01 -6.61 -16.82
C LEU A 65 24.04 -7.53 -18.04
N LEU A 66 23.68 -7.02 -19.22
CA LEU A 66 23.70 -7.81 -20.45
C LEU A 66 25.13 -8.22 -20.83
N ARG A 67 26.10 -7.29 -20.73
CA ARG A 67 27.51 -7.56 -21.01
C ARG A 67 28.14 -8.59 -20.08
N LEU A 68 27.60 -8.73 -18.87
CA LEU A 68 28.07 -9.70 -17.89
C LEU A 68 27.64 -11.13 -18.25
N ILE A 69 26.50 -11.27 -18.94
CA ILE A 69 25.97 -12.54 -19.43
C ILE A 69 26.55 -12.88 -20.81
N ASP A 70 26.60 -11.89 -21.70
CA ASP A 70 27.14 -12.02 -23.04
C ASP A 70 27.97 -10.78 -23.43
N PRO A 71 29.32 -10.87 -23.42
CA PRO A 71 30.20 -9.78 -23.80
C PRO A 71 30.15 -9.46 -25.31
N THR A 72 29.57 -10.34 -26.13
CA THR A 72 29.48 -10.18 -27.60
C THR A 72 28.16 -9.56 -28.06
N ALA A 73 27.22 -9.31 -27.13
CA ALA A 73 25.93 -8.73 -27.45
C ALA A 73 26.07 -7.39 -28.19
N ALA A 74 25.34 -7.24 -29.30
CA ALA A 74 25.40 -6.06 -30.12
C ALA A 74 24.77 -4.86 -29.39
N THR A 75 25.19 -3.64 -29.75
CA THR A 75 24.60 -2.41 -29.19
C THR A 75 23.11 -2.29 -29.46
N LEU A 76 22.62 -2.90 -30.54
CA LEU A 76 21.21 -2.92 -30.91
C LEU A 76 20.36 -3.73 -29.90
N ASP A 77 20.87 -4.85 -29.42
CA ASP A 77 20.17 -5.73 -28.47
C ASP A 77 19.99 -5.04 -27.11
N ILE A 78 20.99 -4.26 -26.69
CA ILE A 78 20.95 -3.44 -25.48
C ILE A 78 19.87 -2.35 -25.61
N GLY A 79 19.78 -1.72 -26.79
CA GLY A 79 18.75 -0.72 -27.08
C GLY A 79 17.34 -1.29 -26.94
N VAL A 80 17.08 -2.45 -27.57
CA VAL A 80 15.77 -3.13 -27.50
C VAL A 80 15.42 -3.52 -26.06
N LEU A 81 16.35 -4.11 -25.31
CA LEU A 81 16.08 -4.48 -23.92
C LEU A 81 15.78 -3.26 -23.05
N SER A 82 16.54 -2.17 -23.22
CA SER A 82 16.31 -0.93 -22.48
C SER A 82 14.94 -0.32 -22.79
N ALA A 83 14.50 -0.37 -24.05
CA ALA A 83 13.17 0.11 -24.46
C ALA A 83 12.05 -0.74 -23.85
N VAL A 84 12.22 -2.07 -23.83
CA VAL A 84 11.25 -2.99 -23.20
C VAL A 84 11.18 -2.74 -21.69
N LEU A 85 12.32 -2.60 -21.01
CA LEU A 85 12.37 -2.30 -19.58
C LEU A 85 11.74 -0.94 -19.27
N LEU A 86 11.96 0.07 -20.11
CA LEU A 86 11.34 1.38 -19.98
C LEU A 86 9.82 1.28 -20.12
N ALA A 87 9.31 0.54 -21.11
CA ALA A 87 7.88 0.34 -21.29
C ALA A 87 7.23 -0.33 -20.07
N ILE A 88 7.87 -1.38 -19.52
CA ILE A 88 7.41 -2.04 -18.29
C ILE A 88 7.42 -1.06 -17.12
N LEU A 89 8.50 -0.30 -16.94
CA LEU A 89 8.63 0.70 -15.87
C LEU A 89 7.55 1.78 -15.96
N VAL A 90 7.25 2.26 -17.16
CA VAL A 90 6.21 3.26 -17.40
C VAL A 90 4.83 2.70 -17.04
N VAL A 91 4.49 1.49 -17.51
CA VAL A 91 3.23 0.82 -17.15
C VAL A 91 3.11 0.64 -15.64
N ASP A 92 4.14 0.13 -14.99
CA ASP A 92 4.15 -0.11 -13.54
C ASP A 92 3.99 1.20 -12.76
N ALA A 93 4.68 2.28 -13.17
CA ALA A 93 4.55 3.60 -12.58
C ALA A 93 3.11 4.13 -12.66
N PHE A 94 2.41 3.91 -13.78
CA PHE A 94 0.99 4.30 -13.90
C PHE A 94 0.08 3.48 -12.98
N VAL A 95 0.30 2.16 -12.88
CA VAL A 95 -0.48 1.31 -11.97
C VAL A 95 -0.29 1.74 -10.52
N VAL A 96 0.96 2.00 -10.11
CA VAL A 96 1.28 2.49 -8.76
C VAL A 96 0.68 3.87 -8.52
N LEU A 97 0.75 4.78 -9.50
CA LEU A 97 0.16 6.11 -9.40
C LEU A 97 -1.38 6.04 -9.27
N ALA A 98 -2.02 5.20 -10.09
CA ALA A 98 -3.47 4.96 -10.02
C ALA A 98 -3.88 4.41 -8.67
N TRP A 99 -3.14 3.43 -8.16
CA TRP A 99 -3.35 2.84 -6.84
C TRP A 99 -3.19 3.87 -5.72
N LEU A 100 -2.15 4.71 -5.75
CA LEU A 100 -1.94 5.78 -4.78
C LEU A 100 -3.05 6.83 -4.83
N LEU A 101 -3.52 7.20 -6.03
CA LEU A 101 -4.66 8.09 -6.22
C LEU A 101 -5.93 7.50 -5.60
N LEU A 102 -6.19 6.21 -5.79
CA LEU A 102 -7.33 5.53 -5.17
C LEU A 102 -7.23 5.54 -3.64
N LEU A 103 -6.03 5.29 -3.09
CA LEU A 103 -5.82 5.37 -1.65
C LEU A 103 -6.04 6.78 -1.11
N LEU A 104 -5.54 7.80 -1.81
CA LEU A 104 -5.71 9.20 -1.43
C LEU A 104 -7.19 9.60 -1.45
N VAL A 105 -7.88 9.33 -2.55
CA VAL A 105 -9.31 9.62 -2.72
C VAL A 105 -10.13 8.90 -1.64
N ARG A 106 -9.83 7.62 -1.38
CA ARG A 106 -10.51 6.87 -0.34
C ARG A 106 -10.34 7.52 1.02
N HIS A 107 -9.10 7.86 1.42
CA HIS A 107 -8.83 8.48 2.72
C HIS A 107 -9.55 9.82 2.86
N THR A 108 -9.43 10.69 1.86
CA THR A 108 -10.07 12.01 1.85
C THR A 108 -11.59 11.90 1.91
N LEU A 109 -12.20 10.95 1.19
CA LEU A 109 -13.65 10.76 1.21
C LEU A 109 -14.14 10.13 2.51
N THR A 110 -13.45 9.15 3.08
CA THR A 110 -13.89 8.52 4.33
C THR A 110 -13.80 9.45 5.53
N GLU A 111 -12.77 10.31 5.59
CA GLU A 111 -12.57 11.25 6.70
C GLU A 111 -13.62 12.38 6.71
N PHE A 112 -14.09 12.80 5.54
CA PHE A 112 -15.16 13.81 5.43
C PHE A 112 -16.55 13.31 5.85
N TYR A 113 -16.77 11.99 5.89
CA TYR A 113 -18.10 11.42 6.15
C TYR A 113 -18.43 11.22 7.63
N GLU A 114 -17.42 11.19 8.50
CA GLU A 114 -17.56 10.89 9.94
C GLU A 114 -18.24 12.02 10.74
N TRP A 115 -18.45 13.21 10.14
CA TRP A 115 -18.91 14.39 10.89
C TRP A 115 -20.42 14.72 10.79
N ASP A 116 -21.23 13.93 10.08
CA ASP A 116 -22.64 14.31 9.86
C ASP A 116 -23.56 13.07 9.78
N ASP A 117 -24.08 12.68 10.94
CA ASP A 117 -24.79 11.42 11.23
C ASP A 117 -26.32 11.50 11.04
N GLU A 118 -26.90 12.67 10.77
CA GLU A 118 -28.38 12.81 10.82
C GLU A 118 -29.11 12.41 9.52
N HIS A 119 -28.42 12.21 8.39
CA HIS A 119 -29.05 11.91 7.09
C HIS A 119 -28.42 10.70 6.35
N GLU A 120 -28.37 9.56 7.05
CA GLU A 120 -27.71 8.32 6.63
C GLU A 120 -28.16 7.76 5.26
N TYR A 121 -29.44 7.94 4.88
CA TYR A 121 -30.02 7.30 3.69
C TYR A 121 -29.78 8.07 2.37
N LEU A 122 -29.78 9.41 2.39
CA LEU A 122 -29.50 10.22 1.18
C LEU A 122 -28.00 10.33 0.90
N LYS A 123 -27.18 10.41 1.96
CA LYS A 123 -25.71 10.46 1.86
C LYS A 123 -25.15 9.25 1.12
N LYS A 124 -25.66 8.05 1.42
CA LYS A 124 -25.18 6.78 0.86
C LYS A 124 -25.35 6.66 -0.66
N ARG A 125 -26.42 7.24 -1.22
CA ARG A 125 -26.74 7.19 -2.66
C ARG A 125 -25.98 8.25 -3.46
N ILE A 126 -25.79 9.44 -2.89
CA ILE A 126 -25.03 10.53 -3.53
C ILE A 126 -23.52 10.20 -3.51
N SER A 127 -23.03 9.64 -2.40
CA SER A 127 -21.64 9.19 -2.24
C SER A 127 -21.20 8.22 -3.34
N THR A 128 -22.00 7.19 -3.60
CA THR A 128 -21.62 6.13 -4.56
C THR A 128 -21.57 6.63 -6.00
N CYS A 129 -22.49 7.51 -6.40
CA CYS A 129 -22.46 8.10 -7.73
C CYS A 129 -21.26 9.06 -7.91
N LEU A 130 -20.98 9.88 -6.89
CA LEU A 130 -19.84 10.81 -6.90
C LEU A 130 -18.50 10.04 -6.93
N GLU A 131 -18.37 9.00 -6.12
CA GLU A 131 -17.20 8.13 -6.07
C GLU A 131 -16.93 7.51 -7.44
N VAL A 132 -17.93 6.89 -8.07
CA VAL A 132 -17.79 6.30 -9.41
C VAL A 132 -17.40 7.35 -10.46
N LYS A 133 -17.95 8.56 -10.37
CA LYS A 133 -17.63 9.64 -11.33
C LYS A 133 -16.21 10.15 -11.17
N ILE A 134 -15.73 10.33 -9.94
CA ILE A 134 -14.34 10.70 -9.64
C ILE A 134 -13.40 9.59 -10.11
N LEU A 135 -13.72 8.33 -9.81
CA LEU A 135 -12.91 7.17 -10.16
C LEU A 135 -12.81 6.98 -11.68
N THR A 136 -13.92 7.17 -12.39
CA THR A 136 -13.97 7.13 -13.85
C THR A 136 -13.19 8.29 -14.46
N GLY A 137 -13.29 9.50 -13.90
CA GLY A 137 -12.52 10.66 -14.33
C GLY A 137 -11.01 10.46 -14.18
N ILE A 138 -10.56 9.97 -13.02
CA ILE A 138 -9.16 9.68 -12.75
C ILE A 138 -8.64 8.57 -13.67
N PHE A 139 -9.40 7.49 -13.83
CA PHE A 139 -9.03 6.38 -14.71
C PHE A 139 -8.91 6.84 -16.17
N SER A 140 -9.88 7.61 -16.66
CA SER A 140 -9.82 8.17 -18.02
C SER A 140 -8.63 9.10 -18.20
N GLY A 141 -8.30 9.92 -17.20
CA GLY A 141 -7.10 10.76 -17.21
C GLY A 141 -5.80 9.96 -17.29
N LEU A 142 -5.69 8.88 -16.51
CA LEU A 142 -4.52 7.98 -16.54
C LEU A 142 -4.35 7.30 -17.90
N VAL A 143 -5.44 6.83 -18.51
CA VAL A 143 -5.41 6.21 -19.85
C VAL A 143 -4.95 7.21 -20.91
N LEU A 144 -5.46 8.45 -20.87
CA LEU A 144 -5.05 9.50 -21.79
C LEU A 144 -3.57 9.87 -21.61
N LEU A 145 -3.11 9.94 -20.36
CA LEU A 145 -1.72 10.22 -20.04
C LEU A 145 -0.81 9.09 -20.55
N PHE A 146 -1.19 7.84 -20.31
CA PHE A 146 -0.49 6.66 -20.82
C PHE A 146 -0.38 6.67 -22.35
N TRP A 147 -1.49 6.95 -23.04
CA TRP A 147 -1.53 7.05 -24.49
C TRP A 147 -0.64 8.19 -25.02
N SER A 148 -0.65 9.35 -24.36
CA SER A 148 0.22 10.48 -24.71
C SER A 148 1.70 10.16 -24.54
N VAL A 149 2.08 9.46 -23.47
CA VAL A 149 3.48 9.05 -23.24
C VAL A 149 3.93 8.06 -24.30
N PHE A 150 3.07 7.08 -24.64
CA PHE A 150 3.36 6.13 -25.72
C PHE A 150 3.52 6.81 -27.07
N LEU A 151 2.68 7.80 -27.40
CA LEU A 151 2.79 8.56 -28.66
C LEU A 151 4.06 9.41 -28.76
N VAL A 152 4.59 9.89 -27.64
CA VAL A 152 5.84 10.69 -27.62
C VAL A 152 7.08 9.79 -27.70
N LEU A 153 6.99 8.57 -27.19
CA LEU A 153 8.08 7.60 -27.16
C LEU A 153 8.27 6.82 -28.47
N LEU A 154 7.24 6.78 -29.33
CA LEU A 154 7.19 6.00 -30.57
C LEU A 154 7.39 6.90 -31.79
#